data_AF-A0A0W1RS21-F1
#
_entry.id   AF-A0A0W1RS21-F1
#
_cell.length_a   1.000
_cell.length_b   1.000
_cell.length_c   1.000
_cell.angle_alpha   90.00
_cell.angle_beta   90.00
_cell.angle_gamma   90.00
#
_symmetry.space_group_name_H-M   'P 1'
#
loop_
_entity.id
_entity.type
_entity.pdbx_description
1 polymer ?
#
loop_
_entity_poly.entity_id
_entity_poly.type
_entity_poly.pdbx_seq_one_letter_code
_entity_poly.pdbx_strand_id
1 'polypeptide(L)'
;MRGATTSEGLPLWPLRLMAASLVVVIGGYAFIAIGGQAEIRPGLLTTALLVLPAVAVLPGLWKGHYKTMVWAALFALFYLLVASTDAWAARDDRGWHLLIAVAATVGFLAAWWHSIQRRRTLKGRARRRLAENRSPPNTQPSSNAEDSR
;
A
#
# COMPACT_ATOMS: atom_id res chain seq x y z
N MET A 1 -20.96 -10.71 -3.76
CA MET A 1 -20.34 -9.44 -4.20
C MET A 1 -18.94 -9.75 -4.73
N ARG A 2 -18.67 -9.58 -6.04
CA ARG A 2 -17.32 -9.77 -6.60
C ARG A 2 -16.45 -8.60 -6.11
N GLY A 3 -15.49 -8.87 -5.23
CA GLY A 3 -14.60 -7.84 -4.69
C GLY A 3 -13.80 -7.17 -5.81
N ALA A 4 -13.69 -5.84 -5.78
CA ALA A 4 -12.92 -5.10 -6.76
C ALA A 4 -11.43 -5.51 -6.68
N THR A 5 -10.85 -5.91 -7.80
CA THR A 5 -9.46 -6.40 -7.90
C THR A 5 -8.57 -5.43 -8.66
N THR A 6 -7.28 -5.39 -8.35
CA THR A 6 -6.25 -4.67 -9.10
C THR A 6 -6.06 -5.28 -10.49
N SER A 7 -5.31 -4.59 -11.37
CA SER A 7 -4.90 -5.13 -12.68
C SER A 7 -4.12 -6.45 -12.60
N GLU A 8 -3.51 -6.75 -11.44
CA GLU A 8 -2.83 -8.02 -11.18
C GLU A 8 -3.75 -9.11 -10.61
N GLY A 9 -5.03 -8.81 -10.34
CA GLY A 9 -6.01 -9.71 -9.72
C GLY A 9 -5.94 -9.77 -8.19
N LEU A 10 -5.25 -8.83 -7.54
CA LEU A 10 -5.14 -8.74 -6.07
C LEU A 10 -6.30 -7.92 -5.48
N PRO A 11 -6.70 -8.15 -4.22
CA PRO A 11 -7.75 -7.37 -3.60
C PRO A 11 -7.38 -5.87 -3.50
N LEU A 12 -8.32 -4.97 -3.79
CA LEU A 12 -8.10 -3.50 -3.70
C LEU A 12 -8.19 -2.94 -2.28
N TRP A 13 -8.72 -3.69 -1.31
CA TRP A 13 -8.92 -3.19 0.06
C TRP A 13 -7.61 -2.73 0.76
N PRO A 14 -6.42 -3.34 0.57
CA PRO A 14 -5.21 -2.85 1.22
C PRO A 14 -4.82 -1.47 0.72
N LEU A 15 -5.04 -1.19 -0.57
CA LEU A 15 -4.75 0.13 -1.16
C LEU A 15 -5.69 1.19 -0.62
N ARG A 16 -6.98 0.84 -0.42
CA ARG A 16 -7.94 1.74 0.23
C ARG A 16 -7.56 2.02 1.68
N LEU A 17 -7.11 1.00 2.41
CA LEU A 17 -6.64 1.15 3.78
C LEU A 17 -5.40 2.06 3.86
N MET A 18 -4.45 1.89 2.93
CA MET A 18 -3.29 2.80 2.80
C MET A 18 -3.72 4.24 2.50
N ALA A 19 -4.62 4.44 1.53
CA ALA A 19 -5.12 5.77 1.21
C ALA A 19 -5.83 6.41 2.40
N ALA A 20 -6.69 5.65 3.10
CA ALA A 20 -7.36 6.12 4.32
C ALA A 20 -6.35 6.51 5.41
N SER A 21 -5.31 5.69 5.64
CA SER A 21 -4.27 6.05 6.61
C SER A 21 -3.54 7.34 6.25
N LEU A 22 -3.21 7.56 4.97
CA LEU A 22 -2.56 8.79 4.55
C LEU A 22 -3.48 10.01 4.69
N VAL A 23 -4.79 9.86 4.42
CA VAL A 23 -5.77 10.92 4.68
C VAL A 23 -5.82 11.28 6.17
N VAL A 24 -5.78 10.30 7.06
CA VAL A 24 -5.71 10.55 8.52
C VAL A 24 -4.42 11.27 8.90
N VAL A 25 -3.28 10.89 8.33
CA VAL A 25 -1.99 11.58 8.54
C VAL A 25 -2.08 13.05 8.09
N ILE A 26 -2.59 13.30 6.88
CA ILE A 26 -2.75 14.65 6.32
C ILE A 26 -3.69 15.47 7.22
N GLY A 27 -4.84 14.92 7.58
CA GLY A 27 -5.82 15.58 8.45
C GLY A 27 -5.27 15.87 9.85
N GLY A 28 -4.49 14.94 10.42
CA GLY A 28 -3.84 15.12 11.72
C GLY A 28 -2.85 16.29 11.71
N TYR A 29 -1.96 16.34 10.73
CA TYR A 29 -1.02 17.47 10.61
C TYR A 29 -1.70 18.79 10.27
N ALA A 30 -2.76 18.79 9.44
CA ALA A 30 -3.55 19.98 9.17
C ALA A 30 -4.27 20.50 10.43
N PHE A 31 -4.80 19.60 11.25
CA PHE A 31 -5.44 19.95 12.51
C PHE A 31 -4.44 20.58 13.49
N ILE A 32 -3.25 19.99 13.65
CA ILE A 32 -2.19 20.54 14.49
C ILE A 32 -1.77 21.93 13.99
N ALA A 33 -1.65 22.13 12.67
CA ALA A 33 -1.24 23.42 12.11
C ALA A 33 -2.27 24.55 12.34
N ILE A 34 -3.57 24.23 12.31
CA ILE A 34 -4.65 25.23 12.47
C ILE A 34 -5.01 25.44 13.95
N GLY A 35 -5.07 24.35 14.73
CA GLY A 35 -5.64 24.31 16.08
C GLY A 35 -4.68 23.84 17.19
N GLY A 36 -3.43 23.49 16.88
CA GLY A 36 -2.45 23.00 17.85
C GLY A 36 -2.16 24.00 18.96
N GLN A 37 -2.04 23.51 20.19
CA GLN A 37 -1.84 24.35 21.38
C GLN A 37 -0.36 24.54 21.74
N ALA A 38 0.56 23.83 21.06
CA ALA A 38 1.99 23.96 21.31
C ALA A 38 2.51 25.39 21.07
N GLU A 39 3.31 25.90 22.02
CA GLU A 39 3.99 27.20 21.93
C GLU A 39 4.89 27.32 20.68
N ILE A 40 5.36 26.19 20.16
CA ILE A 40 6.13 26.08 18.91
C ILE A 40 5.22 25.45 17.86
N ARG A 41 4.29 26.25 17.32
CA ARG A 41 3.46 25.79 16.19
C ARG A 41 4.36 25.53 14.98
N PRO A 42 4.28 24.34 14.35
CA PRO A 42 4.94 24.13 13.07
C PRO A 42 4.37 25.14 12.07
N GLY A 43 5.23 25.94 11.46
CA GLY A 43 4.82 26.91 10.45
C GLY A 43 4.01 26.25 9.32
N LEU A 44 3.11 27.00 8.70
CA LEU A 44 2.32 26.50 7.57
C LEU A 44 3.21 25.92 6.45
N LEU A 45 4.39 26.52 6.26
CA LEU A 45 5.39 26.05 5.30
C LEU A 45 5.97 24.67 5.67
N THR A 46 6.32 24.44 6.93
CA THR A 46 6.86 23.14 7.35
C THR A 46 5.79 22.05 7.27
N THR A 47 4.55 22.37 7.67
CA THR A 47 3.41 21.45 7.53
C THR A 47 3.13 21.12 6.06
N ALA A 48 3.15 22.12 5.17
CA ALA A 48 2.95 21.91 3.74
C ALA A 48 4.02 20.98 3.15
N LEU A 49 5.29 21.20 3.50
CA LEU A 49 6.40 20.33 3.08
C LEU A 49 6.25 18.91 3.64
N LEU A 50 5.74 18.77 4.87
CA LEU A 50 5.52 17.48 5.50
C LEU A 50 4.38 16.71 4.84
N VAL A 51 3.31 17.39 4.41
CA VAL A 51 2.09 16.80 3.83
C VAL A 51 2.24 16.51 2.33
N LEU A 52 3.06 17.27 1.62
CA LEU A 52 3.26 17.16 0.17
C LEU A 52 3.52 15.72 -0.34
N PRO A 53 4.39 14.92 0.31
CA PRO A 53 4.70 13.58 -0.15
C PRO A 53 3.49 12.63 -0.04
N ALA A 54 2.68 12.75 1.01
CA ALA A 54 1.45 11.97 1.14
C ALA A 54 0.47 12.30 0.01
N VAL A 55 0.25 13.59 -0.25
CA VAL A 55 -0.68 14.06 -1.30
C VAL A 55 -0.23 13.59 -2.69
N ALA A 56 1.08 13.65 -2.97
CA ALA A 56 1.62 13.22 -4.27
C ALA A 56 1.38 11.73 -4.59
N VAL A 57 1.27 10.88 -3.57
CA VAL A 57 1.11 9.43 -3.74
C VAL A 57 -0.35 8.97 -3.76
N LEU A 58 -1.27 9.74 -3.21
CA LEU A 58 -2.71 9.42 -3.18
C LEU A 58 -3.31 9.08 -4.56
N PRO A 59 -3.09 9.87 -5.63
CA PRO A 59 -3.63 9.57 -6.95
C PRO A 59 -3.09 8.25 -7.52
N GLY A 60 -1.84 7.93 -7.18
CA GLY A 60 -1.17 6.69 -7.58
C GLY A 60 -1.78 5.46 -6.93
N LEU A 61 -2.05 5.54 -5.62
CA LEU A 61 -2.74 4.50 -4.86
C LEU A 61 -4.15 4.25 -5.41
N TRP A 62 -4.87 5.30 -5.79
CA TRP A 62 -6.21 5.19 -6.36
C TRP A 62 -6.23 4.46 -7.70
N LYS A 63 -5.19 4.69 -8.52
CA LYS A 63 -4.98 4.00 -9.81
C LYS A 63 -4.43 2.58 -9.66
N GLY A 64 -4.08 2.15 -8.45
CA GLY A 64 -3.59 0.80 -8.19
C GLY A 64 -2.15 0.54 -8.65
N HIS A 65 -1.33 1.58 -8.84
CA HIS A 65 0.02 1.41 -9.35
C HIS A 65 0.98 0.87 -8.27
N TYR A 66 1.65 -0.25 -8.55
CA TYR A 66 2.58 -0.87 -7.61
C TYR A 66 3.73 0.06 -7.17
N LYS A 67 4.30 0.84 -8.09
CA LYS A 67 5.37 1.80 -7.77
C LYS A 67 4.93 2.78 -6.68
N THR A 68 3.69 3.27 -6.76
CA THR A 68 3.14 4.26 -5.81
C THR A 68 2.85 3.64 -4.45
N MET A 69 2.56 2.34 -4.40
CA MET A 69 2.41 1.61 -3.15
C MET A 69 3.73 1.50 -2.37
N VAL A 70 4.86 1.31 -3.05
CA VAL A 70 6.19 1.31 -2.42
C VAL A 70 6.48 2.70 -1.83
N TRP A 71 6.20 3.76 -2.60
CA TRP A 71 6.36 5.13 -2.10
C TRP A 71 5.47 5.42 -0.90
N ALA A 72 4.21 4.99 -0.93
CA ALA A 72 3.29 5.17 0.20
C ALA A 72 3.79 4.45 1.47
N ALA A 73 4.38 3.27 1.33
CA ALA A 73 4.97 2.56 2.47
C ALA A 73 6.19 3.29 3.05
N LEU A 74 7.06 3.84 2.19
CA LEU A 74 8.20 4.65 2.62
C LEU A 74 7.75 5.92 3.34
N PHE A 75 6.73 6.61 2.81
CA PHE A 75 6.17 7.79 3.47
C PHE A 75 5.47 7.43 4.78
N ALA A 76 4.77 6.31 4.87
CA ALA A 76 4.22 5.85 6.15
C ALA A 76 5.31 5.65 7.21
N LEU A 77 6.46 5.03 6.87
CA LEU A 77 7.59 4.92 7.78
C LEU A 77 8.18 6.28 8.17
N PHE A 78 8.30 7.19 7.20
CA PHE A 78 8.75 8.56 7.45
C PHE A 78 7.83 9.28 8.45
N TYR A 79 6.51 9.22 8.24
CA TYR A 79 5.55 9.83 9.17
C TYR A 79 5.53 9.16 10.53
N LEU A 80 5.73 7.85 10.59
CA LEU A 80 5.85 7.13 11.86
C LEU A 80 7.05 7.65 12.65
N LEU A 81 8.19 7.85 12.00
CA LEU A 81 9.41 8.39 12.62
C LEU A 81 9.19 9.82 13.14
N VAL A 82 8.65 10.70 12.30
CA VAL A 82 8.37 12.10 12.67
C VAL A 82 7.37 12.15 13.83
N ALA A 83 6.23 11.49 13.69
CA ALA A 83 5.18 11.51 14.71
C ALA A 83 5.64 10.88 16.03
N SER A 84 6.49 9.86 15.99
CA SER A 84 7.08 9.31 17.22
C SER A 84 8.00 10.31 17.90
N THR A 85 8.79 11.06 17.13
CA THR A 85 9.71 12.08 17.67
C THR A 85 8.93 13.25 18.28
N ASP A 86 7.93 13.74 17.55
CA ASP A 86 7.08 14.85 18.01
C ASP A 86 6.22 14.47 19.22
N ALA A 87 5.70 13.23 19.28
CA ALA A 87 4.99 12.73 20.46
C ALA A 87 5.88 12.68 21.71
N TRP A 88 7.20 12.61 21.57
CA TRP A 88 8.11 12.72 22.71
C TRP A 88 8.45 14.16 23.07
N ALA A 89 8.55 15.05 22.07
CA ALA A 89 8.94 16.45 22.26
C ALA A 89 7.79 17.37 22.71
N ALA A 90 6.58 17.21 22.17
CA ALA A 90 5.44 18.08 22.41
C ALA A 90 4.37 17.38 23.26
N ARG A 91 4.26 17.74 24.55
CA ARG A 91 3.28 17.13 25.46
C ARG A 91 1.83 17.50 25.13
N ASP A 92 1.59 18.72 24.67
CA ASP A 92 0.22 19.24 24.48
C ASP A 92 -0.50 18.64 23.27
N ASP A 93 0.23 18.34 22.19
CA ASP A 93 -0.32 17.76 20.95
C ASP A 93 -0.04 16.24 20.84
N ARG A 94 0.44 15.61 21.92
CA ARG A 94 0.89 14.20 21.95
C ARG A 94 -0.16 13.22 21.44
N GLY A 95 -1.44 13.45 21.76
CA GLY A 95 -2.55 12.62 21.31
C GLY A 95 -2.69 12.58 19.78
N TRP A 96 -2.51 13.72 19.13
CA TRP A 96 -2.58 13.82 17.66
C TRP A 96 -1.39 13.14 16.99
N HIS A 97 -0.19 13.33 17.52
CA HIS A 97 0.99 12.63 17.01
C HIS A 97 0.88 11.11 17.18
N LEU A 98 0.34 10.62 18.29
CA LEU A 98 0.06 9.19 18.48
C LEU A 98 -0.97 8.66 17.47
N LEU A 99 -2.04 9.41 17.19
CA LEU A 99 -3.02 9.04 16.16
C LEU A 99 -2.37 8.92 14.77
N ILE A 100 -1.51 9.88 14.42
CA ILE A 100 -0.73 9.86 13.17
C ILE A 100 0.19 8.64 13.12
N ALA A 101 0.87 8.31 14.23
CA ALA A 101 1.74 7.15 14.32
C ALA A 101 0.96 5.82 14.15
N VAL A 102 -0.23 5.71 14.75
CA VAL A 102 -1.10 4.55 14.57
C VAL A 102 -1.57 4.45 13.11
N ALA A 103 -2.01 5.54 12.50
CA ALA A 103 -2.43 5.56 11.10
C ALA A 103 -1.27 5.14 10.17
N ALA A 104 -0.08 5.71 10.37
CA ALA A 104 1.13 5.36 9.63
C ALA A 104 1.49 3.86 9.77
N THR A 105 1.38 3.31 10.98
CA THR A 105 1.61 1.88 11.24
C THR A 105 0.62 1.00 10.47
N VAL A 106 -0.67 1.34 10.50
CA VAL A 106 -1.70 0.61 9.76
C VAL A 106 -1.46 0.67 8.25
N GLY A 107 -1.10 1.84 7.72
CA GLY A 107 -0.76 2.03 6.31
C GLY A 107 0.45 1.19 5.89
N PHE A 108 1.50 1.16 6.72
CA PHE A 108 2.67 0.33 6.48
C PHE A 108 2.35 -1.17 6.50
N LEU A 109 1.57 -1.64 7.49
CA LEU A 109 1.16 -3.05 7.57
C LEU A 109 0.29 -3.47 6.38
N ALA A 110 -0.60 -2.61 5.92
CA ALA A 110 -1.40 -2.84 4.71
C ALA A 110 -0.50 -3.00 3.47
N ALA A 111 0.53 -2.15 3.36
CA ALA A 111 1.51 -2.23 2.30
C ALA A 111 2.32 -3.54 2.35
N TRP A 112 2.79 -3.87 3.55
CA TRP A 112 3.57 -5.08 3.80
C TRP A 112 2.80 -6.34 3.46
N TRP A 113 1.55 -6.44 3.92
CA TRP A 113 0.67 -7.55 3.62
C TRP A 113 0.47 -7.75 2.12
N HIS A 114 0.18 -6.68 1.38
CA HIS A 114 -0.03 -6.77 -0.06
C HIS A 114 1.27 -7.11 -0.82
N SER A 115 2.44 -6.66 -0.34
CA SER A 115 3.74 -7.10 -0.86
C SER A 115 3.97 -8.62 -0.70
N ILE A 116 3.61 -9.18 0.46
CA ILE A 116 3.69 -10.63 0.70
C ILE A 116 2.74 -11.39 -0.24
N GLN A 117 1.47 -10.97 -0.35
CA GLN A 117 0.51 -11.63 -1.23
C GLN A 117 0.99 -11.65 -2.69
N ARG A 118 1.52 -10.52 -3.18
CA ARG A 118 2.06 -10.43 -4.54
C ARG A 118 3.24 -11.38 -4.76
N ARG A 119 4.17 -11.48 -3.81
CA ARG A 119 5.29 -12.45 -3.91
C ARG A 119 4.77 -13.89 -3.99
N ARG A 120 3.69 -14.22 -3.28
CA ARG A 120 3.06 -15.55 -3.33
C ARG A 120 2.38 -15.79 -4.70
N THR A 121 1.66 -14.82 -5.24
CA THR A 121 0.99 -14.97 -6.56
C THR A 121 1.99 -15.09 -7.71
N LEU A 122 3.08 -14.31 -7.70
CA LEU A 122 4.13 -14.41 -8.71
C LEU A 122 4.85 -15.76 -8.68
N LYS A 123 5.19 -16.27 -7.49
CA LYS A 123 5.76 -17.61 -7.34
C LYS A 123 4.81 -18.70 -7.83
N GLY A 124 3.51 -18.57 -7.55
CA GLY A 124 2.48 -19.50 -8.03
C GLY A 124 2.36 -19.50 -9.57
N ARG A 125 2.35 -18.32 -10.20
CA ARG A 125 2.31 -18.19 -11.66
C ARG A 125 3.58 -18.75 -12.32
N ALA A 126 4.75 -18.48 -11.75
CA ALA A 126 6.01 -19.03 -12.24
C ALA A 126 6.02 -20.58 -12.19
N ARG A 127 5.54 -21.17 -11.10
CA ARG A 127 5.41 -22.63 -10.98
C ARG A 127 4.43 -23.23 -11.99
N ARG A 128 3.29 -22.59 -12.22
CA ARG A 128 2.31 -23.05 -13.24
C ARG A 128 2.90 -23.03 -14.64
N ARG A 129 3.59 -21.95 -15.03
CA ARG A 129 4.27 -21.87 -16.34
C ARG A 129 5.33 -22.95 -16.52
N LEU A 130 6.08 -23.28 -15.47
CA LEU A 130 7.06 -24.37 -15.49
C LEU A 130 6.40 -25.75 -15.63
N ALA A 131 5.24 -25.97 -15.00
CA ALA A 131 4.49 -27.22 -15.13
C ALA A 131 3.85 -27.38 -16.52
N GLU A 132 3.35 -26.28 -17.09
CA GLU A 132 2.81 -26.22 -18.45
C GLU A 132 3.90 -26.54 -19.50
N ASN A 133 5.08 -25.92 -19.39
CA ASN A 133 6.22 -26.24 -20.27
C ASN A 133 6.81 -27.65 -20.09
N ARG A 134 6.55 -28.33 -18.96
CA ARG A 134 7.00 -29.71 -18.72
C ARG A 134 6.00 -30.77 -19.17
N SER A 135 4.77 -30.37 -19.50
CA SER A 135 3.78 -31.29 -20.05
C SER A 135 4.07 -31.43 -21.54
N PRO A 136 4.47 -32.62 -22.04
CA PRO A 136 4.72 -32.79 -23.47
C PRO A 136 3.45 -32.48 -24.26
N PRO A 137 3.55 -31.99 -25.51
CA PRO A 137 2.39 -31.87 -26.37
C PRO A 137 1.75 -33.25 -26.42
N ASN A 138 0.47 -33.29 -26.04
CA ASN A 138 -0.35 -34.49 -26.06
C ASN A 138 -0.21 -35.10 -27.46
N THR A 139 0.61 -36.14 -27.61
CA THR A 139 0.63 -36.97 -28.81
C THR A 139 -0.73 -37.62 -28.83
N GLN A 140 -1.67 -36.99 -29.53
CA GLN A 140 -2.94 -37.62 -29.87
C GLN A 140 -2.58 -38.96 -30.50
N PRO A 141 -3.06 -40.09 -29.97
CA PRO A 141 -2.89 -41.35 -30.66
C PRO A 141 -3.58 -41.20 -32.02
N SER A 142 -2.81 -41.39 -33.09
CA SER A 142 -3.30 -41.41 -34.46
C SER A 142 -4.32 -42.54 -34.59
N SER A 143 -5.60 -42.20 -34.41
CA SER A 143 -6.77 -43.02 -34.70
C SER A 143 -6.97 -43.13 -36.21
N ASN A 144 -5.97 -43.65 -36.94
CA ASN A 144 -6.07 -44.02 -38.36
C ASN A 144 -5.46 -45.42 -38.52
N ALA A 145 -6.02 -46.38 -37.81
CA ALA A 145 -5.89 -47.79 -38.13
C ALA A 145 -7.31 -48.35 -38.04
N GLU A 146 -7.72 -49.12 -39.05
CA GLU A 146 -9.06 -49.70 -39.23
C GLU A 146 -10.07 -48.81 -39.96
N ASP A 147 -9.81 -48.54 -41.25
CA ASP A 147 -10.86 -48.74 -42.25
C ASP A 147 -10.22 -49.38 -43.49
N SER A 148 -10.06 -50.69 -43.40
CA SER A 148 -9.66 -51.55 -44.50
C SER A 148 -10.45 -52.85 -44.35
N ARG A 149 -11.65 -52.88 -44.93
CA ARG A 149 -12.33 -54.08 -45.45
C ARG A 149 -13.60 -53.72 -46.20
#